data_AF-A0A1I8IAD9-F1
#
_entry.id   AF-A0A1I8IAD9-F1
#
_cell.length_a   1.000
_cell.length_b   1.000
_cell.length_c   1.000
_cell.angle_alpha   90.00
_cell.angle_beta   90.00
_cell.angle_gamma   90.00
#
_symmetry.space_group_name_H-M   'P 1'
#
loop_
_entity.id
_entity.type
_entity.pdbx_description
1 polymer ?
#
loop_
_entity_poly.entity_id
_entity_poly.type
_entity_poly.pdbx_seq_one_letter_code
_entity_poly.pdbx_strand_id
1 'polypeptide(L)'
;MATQTQKVDAQPAQFRLLPKVINGAIAGLIGVTCTFPIDLVKTRLQKQQGGTGCTVECSAVNLLLITPEKAIKLVGNDFFRHKLETPSGKLTLPRECLAGGLAGACQIVVTTPMELLKIHGQVAGAAADAAGTPRASTTSVALNLIRERGITGLYKGFGSTFLRDVSFSVIYFPLFAHLNHLGPRKSPDSQDAAFYVSLLAGIVSGATGSFCVTPLDVIKTRLQILKHGDGDVKFNGVIDCFRKTLTNEGVTAFFKGAGCRMAVVAPLFGIAQAVYYVGIAEFLLDKCSFA
;
A
#
# COMPACT_ATOMS: atom_id res chain seq x y z
N MET A 1 -29.15 -27.49 -45.81
CA MET A 1 -28.78 -27.39 -44.39
C MET A 1 -27.26 -27.27 -44.30
N ALA A 2 -26.74 -26.04 -44.24
CA ALA A 2 -25.33 -25.77 -43.99
C ALA A 2 -25.30 -24.73 -42.86
N THR A 3 -25.11 -25.21 -41.64
CA THR A 3 -25.03 -24.36 -40.45
C THR A 3 -23.62 -23.78 -40.38
N GLN A 4 -23.54 -22.46 -40.57
CA GLN A 4 -22.33 -21.66 -40.39
C GLN A 4 -21.74 -21.89 -38.99
N THR A 5 -20.47 -22.30 -38.93
CA THR A 5 -19.65 -22.24 -37.72
C THR A 5 -19.18 -20.80 -37.56
N GLN A 6 -19.96 -20.00 -36.84
CA GLN A 6 -19.60 -18.63 -36.48
C GLN A 6 -18.45 -18.69 -35.45
N LYS A 7 -17.24 -18.41 -35.91
CA LYS A 7 -16.10 -18.05 -35.05
C LYS A 7 -16.51 -16.81 -34.25
N VAL A 8 -16.81 -16.98 -32.97
CA VAL A 8 -16.95 -15.87 -32.03
C VAL A 8 -15.53 -15.40 -31.75
N ASP A 9 -15.09 -14.38 -32.50
CA ASP A 9 -13.91 -13.61 -32.17
C ASP A 9 -14.12 -12.99 -30.78
N ALA A 10 -13.50 -13.57 -29.76
CA ALA A 10 -13.49 -13.03 -28.41
C ALA A 10 -12.79 -11.66 -28.46
N GLN A 11 -13.57 -10.57 -28.42
CA GLN A 11 -13.03 -9.23 -28.26
C GLN A 11 -12.14 -9.21 -27.00
N PRO A 12 -10.91 -8.69 -27.06
CA PRO A 12 -10.09 -8.54 -25.87
C PRO A 12 -10.84 -7.66 -24.88
N ALA A 13 -11.08 -8.17 -23.66
CA ALA A 13 -11.82 -7.47 -22.62
C ALA A 13 -11.29 -6.04 -22.48
N GLN A 14 -12.11 -5.05 -22.86
CA GLN A 14 -11.73 -3.63 -22.78
C GLN A 14 -11.34 -3.31 -21.33
N PHE A 15 -10.12 -2.82 -21.11
CA PHE A 15 -9.67 -2.38 -19.80
C PHE A 15 -10.48 -1.15 -19.35
N ARG A 16 -11.53 -1.38 -18.57
CA ARG A 16 -12.38 -0.31 -18.02
C ARG A 16 -11.68 0.33 -16.81
N LEU A 17 -10.88 1.35 -17.06
CA LEU A 17 -10.08 2.04 -16.03
C LEU A 17 -10.95 2.66 -14.91
N LEU A 18 -12.04 3.33 -15.26
CA LEU A 18 -12.87 4.08 -14.30
C LEU A 18 -13.54 3.17 -13.24
N PRO A 19 -14.24 2.06 -13.60
CA PRO A 19 -14.74 1.10 -12.62
C PRO A 19 -13.65 0.54 -11.70
N LYS A 20 -12.46 0.23 -12.25
CA LYS A 20 -11.33 -0.31 -11.47
C LYS A 20 -10.78 0.70 -10.46
N VAL A 21 -10.72 1.98 -10.81
CA VAL A 21 -10.32 3.05 -9.88
C VAL A 21 -11.32 3.19 -8.74
N ILE A 22 -12.62 3.18 -9.05
CA ILE A 22 -13.68 3.26 -8.05
C ILE A 22 -13.67 2.02 -7.14
N ASN A 23 -13.55 0.82 -7.71
CA ASN A 23 -13.39 -0.42 -6.95
C ASN A 23 -12.16 -0.36 -6.02
N GLY A 24 -11.03 0.11 -6.53
CA GLY A 24 -9.80 0.28 -5.75
C GLY A 24 -9.98 1.25 -4.57
N ALA A 25 -10.69 2.36 -4.79
CA ALA A 25 -10.98 3.33 -3.75
C ALA A 25 -11.96 2.77 -2.69
N ILE A 26 -13.05 2.12 -3.10
CA ILE A 26 -14.00 1.50 -2.17
C ILE A 26 -13.31 0.40 -1.35
N ALA A 27 -12.53 -0.46 -2.01
CA ALA A 27 -11.75 -1.51 -1.36
C ALA A 27 -10.76 -0.94 -0.34
N GLY A 28 -10.03 0.12 -0.70
CA GLY A 28 -9.12 0.81 0.21
C GLY A 28 -9.85 1.39 1.43
N LEU A 29 -10.98 2.07 1.21
CA LEU A 29 -11.75 2.70 2.27
C LEU A 29 -12.32 1.68 3.27
N ILE A 30 -12.92 0.60 2.76
CA ILE A 30 -13.49 -0.48 3.58
C ILE A 30 -12.37 -1.19 4.34
N GLY A 31 -11.27 -1.54 3.66
CA GLY A 31 -10.14 -2.21 4.29
C GLY A 31 -9.54 -1.40 5.44
N VAL A 32 -9.35 -0.09 5.27
CA VAL A 32 -8.81 0.78 6.32
C VAL A 32 -9.81 0.94 7.47
N THR A 33 -11.09 1.13 7.18
CA THR A 33 -12.13 1.25 8.21
C THR A 33 -12.21 -0.01 9.08
N CYS A 34 -12.17 -1.19 8.47
CA CYS A 34 -12.22 -2.47 9.19
C CYS A 34 -10.96 -2.75 10.02
N THR A 35 -9.80 -2.30 9.56
CA THR A 35 -8.52 -2.51 10.27
C THR A 35 -8.17 -1.41 11.26
N PHE A 36 -8.94 -0.33 11.27
CA PHE A 36 -8.77 0.82 12.15
C PHE A 36 -8.59 0.46 13.63
N PRO A 37 -9.42 -0.43 14.25
CA PRO A 37 -9.23 -0.76 15.67
C PRO A 37 -7.88 -1.44 15.93
N ILE A 38 -7.39 -2.24 14.98
CA ILE A 38 -6.12 -2.95 15.10
C ILE A 38 -4.96 -1.95 14.98
N ASP A 39 -5.06 -0.98 14.07
CA ASP A 39 -4.06 0.07 13.95
C ASP A 39 -4.02 0.96 15.20
N LEU A 40 -5.17 1.20 15.85
CA LEU A 40 -5.22 1.86 17.16
C LEU A 40 -4.50 1.06 18.26
N VAL A 41 -4.68 -0.26 18.30
CA VAL A 41 -3.97 -1.10 19.28
C VAL A 41 -2.47 -1.08 19.03
N LYS A 42 -2.04 -1.24 17.78
CA LYS A 42 -0.63 -1.14 17.38
C LYS A 42 -0.03 0.21 17.78
N THR A 43 -0.70 1.31 17.44
CA THR A 43 -0.20 2.65 17.78
C THR A 43 -0.09 2.84 19.28
N ARG A 44 -1.04 2.33 20.08
CA ARG A 44 -0.95 2.36 21.56
C ARG A 44 0.23 1.54 22.10
N LEU A 45 0.44 0.33 21.58
CA LEU A 45 1.58 -0.52 21.98
C LEU A 45 2.92 0.13 21.65
N GLN A 46 3.01 0.84 20.52
CA GLN A 46 4.20 1.57 20.13
C GLN A 46 4.41 2.88 20.93
N LYS A 47 3.36 3.41 21.56
CA LYS A 47 3.37 4.71 22.28
C LYS A 47 3.63 4.61 23.78
N GLN A 48 3.92 3.43 24.33
CA GLN A 48 4.28 3.29 25.76
C GLN A 48 5.58 4.01 26.18
N GLN A 49 6.29 4.69 25.27
CA GLN A 49 7.45 5.55 25.57
C GLN A 49 7.19 7.08 25.49
N GLY A 50 5.95 7.56 25.61
CA GLY A 50 5.67 8.95 26.00
C GLY A 50 4.73 9.72 25.07
N GLY A 51 3.57 10.12 25.63
CA GLY A 51 2.70 11.15 25.04
C GLY A 51 1.20 10.79 24.99
N THR A 52 0.42 11.27 25.95
CA THR A 52 -1.05 11.27 25.94
C THR A 52 -1.57 12.43 25.10
N GLY A 53 -1.94 12.18 23.85
CA GLY A 53 -2.52 13.20 22.97
C GLY A 53 -2.64 12.72 21.52
N CYS A 54 -3.83 12.87 20.94
CA CYS A 54 -4.16 12.65 19.52
C CYS A 54 -4.22 11.19 19.00
N THR A 55 -5.20 10.40 19.47
CA THR A 55 -5.46 9.02 18.96
C THR A 55 -6.48 8.97 17.82
N VAL A 56 -7.39 9.95 17.71
CA VAL A 56 -8.54 9.89 16.78
C VAL A 56 -8.25 10.59 15.44
N GLU A 57 -7.61 11.75 15.44
CA GLU A 57 -7.34 12.53 14.21
C GLU A 57 -6.18 12.01 13.36
N CYS A 58 -5.12 11.46 13.97
CA CYS A 58 -4.05 10.77 13.22
C CYS A 58 -4.61 9.65 12.32
N SER A 59 -5.74 9.10 12.75
CA SER A 59 -6.42 7.96 12.18
C SER A 59 -7.35 8.36 11.02
N ALA A 60 -7.93 9.58 11.04
CA ALA A 60 -8.66 10.14 9.90
C ALA A 60 -7.71 10.57 8.75
N VAL A 61 -6.53 11.11 9.10
CA VAL A 61 -5.47 11.40 8.12
C VAL A 61 -4.93 10.10 7.49
N ASN A 62 -4.91 9.00 8.24
CA ASN A 62 -4.60 7.69 7.67
C ASN A 62 -5.65 7.25 6.64
N LEU A 63 -6.95 7.44 6.91
CA LEU A 63 -8.03 7.06 6.00
C LEU A 63 -8.01 7.82 4.67
N LEU A 64 -7.78 9.13 4.72
CA LEU A 64 -7.77 10.01 3.54
C LEU A 64 -6.60 9.71 2.58
N LEU A 65 -5.47 9.23 3.11
CA LEU A 65 -4.25 9.02 2.34
C LEU A 65 -4.00 7.57 1.91
N ILE A 66 -4.41 6.58 2.71
CA ILE A 66 -4.23 5.17 2.36
C ILE A 66 -5.17 4.78 1.22
N THR A 67 -6.35 5.37 1.15
CA THR A 67 -7.36 5.03 0.12
C THR A 67 -6.86 5.33 -1.31
N PRO A 68 -6.33 6.54 -1.62
CA PRO A 68 -5.71 6.80 -2.92
C PRO A 68 -4.49 5.91 -3.20
N GLU A 69 -3.63 5.68 -2.20
CA GLU A 69 -2.43 4.85 -2.34
C GLU A 69 -2.79 3.43 -2.81
N LYS A 70 -3.81 2.82 -2.19
CA LYS A 70 -4.25 1.45 -2.53
C LYS A 70 -4.97 1.41 -3.87
N ALA A 71 -5.80 2.40 -4.19
CA ALA A 71 -6.47 2.49 -5.48
C ALA A 71 -5.46 2.54 -6.63
N ILE A 72 -4.47 3.45 -6.55
CA ILE A 72 -3.43 3.61 -7.58
C ILE A 72 -2.64 2.31 -7.75
N LYS A 73 -2.30 1.64 -6.63
CA LYS A 73 -1.50 0.42 -6.65
C LYS A 73 -2.22 -0.77 -7.28
N LEU A 74 -3.49 -0.98 -6.93
CA LEU A 74 -4.31 -2.07 -7.49
C LEU A 74 -4.59 -1.84 -8.98
N VAL A 75 -5.02 -0.63 -9.34
CA VAL A 75 -5.28 -0.24 -10.73
C VAL A 75 -4.01 -0.29 -11.57
N GLY A 76 -2.89 0.19 -11.04
CA GLY A 76 -1.60 0.16 -11.70
C GLY A 76 -1.15 -1.27 -11.98
N ASN A 77 -1.29 -2.17 -11.01
CA ASN A 77 -0.95 -3.57 -11.19
C ASN A 77 -1.80 -4.22 -12.29
N ASP A 78 -3.11 -4.00 -12.27
CA ASP A 78 -4.01 -4.49 -13.30
C ASP A 78 -3.67 -3.95 -14.69
N PHE A 79 -3.33 -2.66 -14.79
CA PHE A 79 -2.90 -2.03 -16.03
C PHE A 79 -1.61 -2.64 -16.58
N PHE A 80 -0.58 -2.80 -15.72
CA PHE A 80 0.69 -3.38 -16.14
C PHE A 80 0.58 -4.88 -16.44
N ARG A 81 -0.24 -5.63 -15.71
CA ARG A 81 -0.51 -7.05 -16.01
C ARG A 81 -1.18 -7.21 -17.36
N HIS A 82 -2.17 -6.37 -17.68
CA HIS A 82 -2.81 -6.37 -19.00
C HIS A 82 -1.83 -6.02 -20.13
N LYS A 83 -0.92 -5.06 -19.92
CA LYS A 83 0.10 -4.70 -20.92
C LYS A 83 1.23 -5.72 -21.08
N LEU A 84 1.54 -6.49 -20.04
CA LEU A 84 2.61 -7.50 -20.03
C LEU A 84 2.10 -8.93 -20.31
N GLU A 85 0.79 -9.08 -20.55
CA GLU A 85 0.16 -10.34 -20.88
C GLU A 85 0.70 -10.90 -22.19
N THR A 86 1.12 -12.17 -22.17
CA THR A 86 1.58 -12.87 -23.38
C THR A 86 0.36 -13.17 -24.26
N PRO A 87 0.49 -13.23 -25.60
CA PRO A 87 -0.57 -13.72 -26.49
C PRO A 87 -1.16 -15.10 -26.13
N SER A 88 -0.50 -15.89 -25.27
CA SER A 88 -1.02 -17.15 -24.72
C SER A 88 -1.96 -17.00 -23.51
N GLY A 89 -2.31 -15.78 -23.10
CA GLY A 89 -3.18 -15.51 -21.94
C GLY A 89 -2.58 -15.90 -20.58
N LYS A 90 -1.26 -16.15 -20.52
CA LYS A 90 -0.55 -16.51 -19.28
C LYS A 90 0.55 -15.49 -18.98
N LEU A 91 0.52 -14.97 -17.76
CA LEU A 91 1.60 -14.16 -17.19
C LEU A 91 2.61 -15.08 -16.50
N THR A 92 3.86 -15.07 -16.97
CA THR A 92 4.96 -15.75 -16.28
C THR A 92 5.33 -15.00 -14.99
N LEU A 93 5.77 -15.70 -13.94
CA LEU A 93 6.18 -15.11 -12.66
C LEU A 93 7.07 -13.85 -12.79
N PRO A 94 8.13 -13.81 -13.64
CA PRO A 94 8.94 -12.60 -13.80
C PRO A 94 8.17 -11.38 -14.31
N ARG A 95 7.16 -11.59 -15.16
CA ARG A 95 6.30 -10.52 -15.69
C ARG A 95 5.30 -10.04 -14.65
N GLU A 96 4.80 -10.94 -13.79
CA GLU A 96 3.99 -10.56 -12.64
C GLU A 96 4.80 -9.74 -11.64
N CYS A 97 6.03 -10.15 -11.35
CA CYS A 97 6.97 -9.40 -10.51
C CYS A 97 7.23 -8.01 -11.11
N LEU A 98 7.48 -7.93 -12.42
CA LEU A 98 7.69 -6.66 -13.12
C LEU A 98 6.45 -5.76 -13.06
N ALA A 99 5.25 -6.31 -13.31
CA ALA A 99 3.99 -5.58 -13.22
C ALA A 99 3.77 -5.03 -11.80
N GLY A 100 3.99 -5.86 -10.78
CA GLY A 100 3.90 -5.45 -9.39
C GLY A 100 4.93 -4.38 -9.02
N GLY A 101 6.17 -4.52 -9.50
CA GLY A 101 7.24 -3.54 -9.29
C GLY A 101 6.93 -2.18 -9.92
N LEU A 102 6.45 -2.17 -11.17
CA LEU A 102 6.05 -0.96 -11.89
C LEU A 102 4.82 -0.29 -11.25
N ALA A 103 3.85 -1.08 -10.78
CA ALA A 103 2.69 -0.57 -10.04
C ALA A 103 3.12 0.11 -8.73
N GLY A 104 4.02 -0.53 -7.98
CA GLY A 104 4.63 0.05 -6.79
C GLY A 104 5.37 1.35 -7.10
N ALA A 105 6.23 1.36 -8.12
CA ALA A 105 6.98 2.53 -8.53
C ALA A 105 6.08 3.71 -8.90
N CYS A 106 5.04 3.46 -9.70
CA CYS A 106 4.04 4.47 -10.09
C CYS A 106 3.32 5.04 -8.86
N GLN A 107 2.88 4.17 -7.95
CA GLN A 107 2.27 4.59 -6.69
C GLN A 107 3.19 5.50 -5.88
N ILE A 108 4.46 5.13 -5.70
CA ILE A 108 5.41 5.91 -4.89
C ILE A 108 5.61 7.32 -5.46
N VAL A 109 5.71 7.47 -6.79
CA VAL A 109 5.87 8.79 -7.43
C VAL A 109 4.70 9.72 -7.06
N VAL A 110 3.48 9.19 -7.06
CA VAL A 110 2.28 9.98 -6.72
C VAL A 110 2.15 10.21 -5.21
N THR A 111 2.48 9.21 -4.39
CA THR A 111 2.20 9.26 -2.95
C THR A 111 3.33 9.82 -2.10
N THR A 112 4.57 9.92 -2.61
CA THR A 112 5.70 10.43 -1.83
C THR A 112 5.47 11.85 -1.30
N PRO A 113 5.00 12.83 -2.09
CA PRO A 113 4.68 14.16 -1.57
C PRO A 113 3.59 14.09 -0.49
N MET A 114 2.60 13.21 -0.67
CA MET A 114 1.51 13.03 0.27
C MET A 114 1.97 12.41 1.60
N GLU A 115 2.85 11.39 1.55
CA GLU A 115 3.47 10.79 2.74
C GLU A 115 4.25 11.85 3.55
N LEU A 116 5.03 12.69 2.86
CA LEU A 116 5.81 13.73 3.54
C LEU A 116 4.90 14.80 4.16
N LEU A 117 3.89 15.27 3.43
CA LEU A 117 2.91 16.23 3.96
C LEU A 117 2.20 15.69 5.21
N LYS A 118 1.86 14.41 5.21
CA LYS A 118 1.27 13.74 6.38
C LYS A 118 2.21 13.74 7.58
N ILE A 119 3.47 13.35 7.39
CA ILE A 119 4.46 13.33 8.47
C ILE A 119 4.63 14.73 9.06
N HIS A 120 4.80 15.74 8.21
CA HIS A 120 4.95 17.13 8.65
C HIS A 120 3.68 17.66 9.34
N GLY A 121 2.49 17.35 8.81
CA GLY A 121 1.22 17.73 9.43
C GLY A 121 1.02 17.07 10.80
N GLN A 122 1.37 15.80 10.96
CA GLN A 122 1.30 15.10 12.24
C GLN A 122 2.28 15.67 13.27
N VAL A 123 3.52 15.98 12.85
CA VAL A 123 4.52 16.60 13.73
C VAL A 123 4.09 18.02 14.13
N ALA A 124 3.61 18.82 13.18
CA ALA A 124 3.10 20.17 13.45
C ALA A 124 1.87 20.15 14.37
N GLY A 125 0.95 19.20 14.17
CA GLY A 125 -0.22 19.01 15.03
C GLY A 125 0.16 18.64 16.46
N ALA A 126 1.11 17.71 16.63
CA ALA A 126 1.60 17.33 17.96
C ALA A 126 2.31 18.49 18.67
N ALA A 127 3.07 19.31 17.95
CA ALA A 127 3.72 20.50 18.49
C ALA A 127 2.70 21.58 18.91
N ALA A 128 1.65 21.79 18.09
CA ALA A 128 0.58 22.73 18.39
C ALA A 128 -0.22 22.30 19.64
N ASP A 129 -0.53 21.00 19.75
CA ASP A 129 -1.21 20.41 20.92
C ASP A 129 -0.38 20.60 22.21
N ALA A 130 0.94 20.40 22.14
CA ALA A 130 1.83 20.60 23.28
C ALA A 130 1.98 22.08 23.68
N ALA A 131 1.86 23.01 22.72
CA ALA A 131 1.97 24.44 22.94
C ALA A 131 0.62 25.13 23.22
N GLY A 132 -0.51 24.41 23.14
CA GLY A 132 -1.85 25.00 23.26
C GLY A 132 -2.21 26.00 22.15
N THR A 133 -1.57 25.88 20.98
CA THR A 133 -1.76 26.82 19.85
C THR A 133 -2.71 26.25 18.79
N PRO A 134 -3.38 27.11 17.99
CA PRO A 134 -4.20 26.64 16.89
C PRO A 134 -3.37 25.83 15.90
N ARG A 135 -3.90 24.67 15.48
CA ARG A 135 -3.19 23.82 14.51
C ARG A 135 -3.04 24.53 13.17
N ALA A 136 -1.84 24.41 12.60
CA ALA A 136 -1.57 24.91 11.25
C ALA A 136 -2.41 24.13 10.22
N SER A 137 -2.97 24.85 9.24
CA SER A 137 -3.68 24.23 8.12
C SER A 137 -2.73 23.36 7.30
N THR A 138 -3.17 22.17 6.87
CA THR A 138 -2.39 21.26 6.02
C THR A 138 -1.85 21.95 4.76
N THR A 139 -2.61 22.90 4.19
CA THR A 139 -2.18 23.68 3.03
C THR A 139 -1.07 24.68 3.38
N SER A 140 -1.13 25.29 4.57
CA SER A 140 -0.06 26.17 5.05
C SER A 140 1.23 25.40 5.34
N VAL A 141 1.12 24.18 5.90
CA VAL A 141 2.26 23.28 6.10
C VAL A 141 2.86 22.86 4.74
N ALA A 142 2.01 22.54 3.76
CA ALA A 142 2.47 22.21 2.41
C ALA A 142 3.19 23.36 1.72
N LEU A 143 2.61 24.56 1.78
CA LEU A 143 3.19 25.76 1.17
C LEU A 143 4.51 26.16 1.84
N ASN A 144 4.59 26.08 3.17
CA ASN A 144 5.83 26.34 3.90
C ASN A 144 6.90 25.31 3.56
N LEU A 145 6.53 24.02 3.46
CA LEU A 145 7.47 22.96 3.08
C LEU A 145 8.03 23.15 1.66
N ILE A 146 7.18 23.54 0.71
CA ILE A 146 7.59 23.85 -0.66
C ILE A 146 8.50 25.07 -0.69
N ARG A 147 8.19 26.13 0.08
CA ARG A 147 9.00 27.35 0.18
C ARG A 147 10.37 27.10 0.82
N GLU A 148 10.43 26.26 1.84
CA GLU A 148 11.67 25.99 2.60
C GLU A 148 12.59 24.97 1.93
N ARG A 149 12.03 23.89 1.37
CA ARG A 149 12.83 22.76 0.86
C ARG A 149 12.76 22.56 -0.65
N GLY A 150 11.91 23.31 -1.34
CA GLY A 150 11.66 23.15 -2.76
C GLY A 150 11.07 21.78 -3.12
N ILE A 151 10.94 21.52 -4.43
CA ILE A 151 10.38 20.27 -4.94
C ILE A 151 11.32 19.09 -4.67
N THR A 152 12.63 19.29 -4.77
CA THR A 152 13.63 18.24 -4.48
C THR A 152 13.61 17.82 -3.01
N GLY A 153 13.29 18.74 -2.11
CA GLY A 153 13.08 18.46 -0.70
C GLY A 153 11.87 17.56 -0.40
N LEU A 154 10.82 17.63 -1.24
CA LEU A 154 9.65 16.75 -1.12
C LEU A 154 9.99 15.27 -1.37
N TYR A 155 11.05 15.00 -2.13
CA TYR A 155 11.52 13.65 -2.44
C TYR A 155 12.68 13.19 -1.53
N LYS A 156 13.00 13.95 -0.46
CA LYS A 156 14.03 13.52 0.50
C LYS A 156 13.56 12.26 1.23
N GLY A 157 14.32 11.17 1.08
CA GLY A 157 13.94 9.84 1.59
C GLY A 157 13.21 8.96 0.58
N PHE A 158 12.93 9.46 -0.62
CA PHE A 158 12.28 8.72 -1.72
C PHE A 158 12.93 7.37 -1.98
N GLY A 159 14.26 7.27 -2.03
CA GLY A 159 14.94 5.99 -2.29
C GLY A 159 14.60 4.88 -1.28
N SER A 160 14.42 5.24 -0.01
CA SER A 160 14.07 4.28 1.05
C SER A 160 12.61 3.83 0.95
N THR A 161 11.70 4.76 0.67
CA THR A 161 10.27 4.48 0.39
C THR A 161 10.12 3.65 -0.88
N PHE A 162 10.88 4.01 -1.93
CA PHE A 162 10.90 3.35 -3.21
C PHE A 162 11.27 1.87 -3.06
N LEU A 163 12.40 1.61 -2.39
CA LEU A 163 12.90 0.26 -2.16
C LEU A 163 11.90 -0.59 -1.36
N ARG A 164 11.30 -0.02 -0.30
CA ARG A 164 10.27 -0.68 0.51
C ARG A 164 9.05 -1.09 -0.33
N ASP A 165 8.43 -0.13 -1.00
CA ASP A 165 7.13 -0.37 -1.64
C ASP A 165 7.26 -1.19 -2.93
N VAL A 166 8.33 -1.01 -3.71
CA VAL A 166 8.62 -1.88 -4.85
C VAL A 166 8.86 -3.31 -4.38
N SER A 167 9.69 -3.51 -3.35
CA SER A 167 9.96 -4.86 -2.80
C SER A 167 8.68 -5.52 -2.28
N PHE A 168 7.84 -4.76 -1.57
CA PHE A 168 6.54 -5.27 -1.12
C PHE A 168 5.68 -5.70 -2.30
N SER A 169 5.64 -4.91 -3.38
CA SER A 169 4.76 -5.16 -4.52
C SER A 169 5.23 -6.34 -5.38
N VAL A 170 6.54 -6.50 -5.55
CA VAL A 170 7.17 -7.62 -6.25
C VAL A 170 6.87 -8.96 -5.56
N ILE A 171 6.74 -8.96 -4.23
CA ILE A 171 6.40 -10.17 -3.46
C ILE A 171 4.88 -10.37 -3.41
N TYR A 172 4.16 -9.31 -3.09
CA TYR A 172 2.73 -9.36 -2.82
C TYR A 172 1.90 -9.79 -4.03
N PHE A 173 2.07 -9.14 -5.18
CA PHE A 173 1.18 -9.34 -6.32
C PHE A 173 1.29 -10.73 -6.96
N PRO A 174 2.49 -11.29 -7.19
CA PRO A 174 2.60 -12.65 -7.71
C PRO A 174 2.11 -13.70 -6.70
N LEU A 175 2.43 -13.52 -5.42
CA LEU A 175 1.96 -14.45 -4.38
C LEU A 175 0.44 -14.42 -4.26
N PHE A 176 -0.16 -13.22 -4.28
CA PHE A 176 -1.61 -13.07 -4.32
C PHE A 176 -2.22 -13.75 -5.55
N ALA A 177 -1.70 -13.47 -6.75
CA ALA A 177 -2.21 -14.06 -7.98
C ALA A 177 -2.13 -15.59 -7.97
N HIS A 178 -1.00 -16.15 -7.52
CA HIS A 178 -0.81 -17.59 -7.43
C HIS A 178 -1.81 -18.23 -6.44
N LEU A 179 -1.93 -17.69 -5.23
CA LEU A 179 -2.87 -18.20 -4.22
C LEU A 179 -4.32 -18.06 -4.68
N ASN A 180 -4.66 -16.95 -5.34
CA ASN A 180 -5.99 -16.70 -5.85
C ASN A 180 -6.34 -17.65 -7.02
N HIS A 181 -5.35 -18.05 -7.81
CA HIS A 181 -5.54 -19.01 -8.90
C HIS A 181 -5.78 -20.45 -8.43
N LEU A 182 -5.24 -20.83 -7.26
CA LEU A 182 -5.38 -22.16 -6.68
C LEU A 182 -6.76 -22.41 -6.04
N GLY A 183 -7.48 -21.35 -5.67
CA GLY A 183 -8.80 -21.50 -5.05
C GLY A 183 -9.93 -21.73 -6.05
N PRO A 184 -11.09 -22.22 -5.57
CA PRO A 184 -12.26 -22.42 -6.41
C PRO A 184 -12.83 -21.11 -6.96
N ARG A 185 -13.43 -21.19 -8.15
CA ARG A 185 -14.07 -20.08 -8.85
C ARG A 185 -15.49 -19.85 -8.35
N LYS A 186 -15.96 -18.61 -8.49
CA LYS A 186 -17.31 -18.19 -8.07
C LYS A 186 -18.42 -18.87 -8.86
N SER A 187 -18.19 -19.14 -10.15
CA SER A 187 -19.09 -19.88 -11.03
C SER A 187 -18.29 -20.60 -12.13
N PRO A 188 -18.86 -21.61 -12.81
CA PRO A 188 -18.18 -22.37 -13.87
C PRO A 188 -17.67 -21.52 -15.03
N ASP A 189 -18.33 -20.38 -15.31
CA ASP A 189 -17.99 -19.45 -16.40
C ASP A 189 -17.23 -18.18 -15.94
N SER A 190 -17.00 -18.01 -14.63
CA SER A 190 -16.31 -16.82 -14.11
C SER A 190 -14.83 -17.11 -13.87
N GLN A 191 -13.98 -16.17 -14.31
CA GLN A 191 -12.55 -16.16 -13.97
C GLN A 191 -12.31 -15.70 -12.52
N ASP A 192 -13.33 -15.25 -11.80
CA ASP A 192 -13.17 -14.68 -10.46
C ASP A 192 -13.12 -15.78 -9.39
N ALA A 193 -12.16 -15.63 -8.47
CA ALA A 193 -12.05 -16.50 -7.31
C ALA A 193 -13.21 -16.26 -6.32
N ALA A 194 -13.57 -17.29 -5.56
CA ALA A 194 -14.54 -17.13 -4.48
C ALA A 194 -14.06 -16.09 -3.44
N PHE A 195 -14.99 -15.37 -2.83
CA PHE A 195 -14.69 -14.28 -1.89
C PHE A 195 -13.67 -14.66 -0.80
N TYR A 196 -13.84 -15.83 -0.19
CA TYR A 196 -12.96 -16.31 0.87
C TYR A 196 -11.54 -16.64 0.36
N VAL A 197 -11.40 -17.03 -0.91
CA VAL A 197 -10.10 -17.29 -1.54
C VAL A 197 -9.35 -15.97 -1.67
N SER A 198 -9.98 -14.94 -2.25
CA SER A 198 -9.38 -13.60 -2.38
C SER A 198 -9.02 -13.01 -1.01
N LEU A 199 -9.86 -13.22 0.00
CA LEU A 199 -9.60 -12.81 1.39
C LEU A 199 -8.35 -13.50 1.96
N LEU A 200 -8.30 -14.83 1.92
CA LEU A 200 -7.18 -15.60 2.46
C LEU A 200 -5.89 -15.37 1.67
N ALA A 201 -5.98 -15.33 0.34
CA ALA A 201 -4.85 -14.99 -0.52
C ALA A 201 -4.30 -13.60 -0.18
N GLY A 202 -5.18 -12.61 0.04
CA GLY A 202 -4.78 -11.26 0.46
C GLY A 202 -4.13 -11.22 1.85
N ILE A 203 -4.63 -12.00 2.81
CA ILE A 203 -4.05 -12.13 4.16
C ILE A 203 -2.65 -12.75 4.09
N VAL A 204 -2.51 -13.90 3.42
CA VAL A 204 -1.24 -14.65 3.36
C VAL A 204 -0.19 -13.87 2.57
N SER A 205 -0.57 -13.29 1.42
CA SER A 205 0.34 -12.46 0.62
C SER A 205 0.73 -11.17 1.34
N GLY A 206 -0.22 -10.52 2.03
CA GLY A 206 0.03 -9.32 2.82
C GLY A 206 0.94 -9.58 4.03
N ALA A 207 0.73 -10.69 4.73
CA ALA A 207 1.57 -11.14 5.84
C ALA A 207 3.01 -11.44 5.36
N THR A 208 3.15 -12.22 4.30
CA THR A 208 4.45 -12.60 3.73
C THR A 208 5.20 -11.38 3.21
N GLY A 209 4.54 -10.54 2.40
CA GLY A 209 5.14 -9.32 1.87
C GLY A 209 5.56 -8.34 2.97
N SER A 210 4.75 -8.20 4.03
CA SER A 210 5.09 -7.32 5.15
C SER A 210 6.26 -7.86 5.97
N PHE A 211 6.35 -9.17 6.19
CA PHE A 211 7.47 -9.80 6.88
C PHE A 211 8.78 -9.62 6.09
N CYS A 212 8.80 -9.97 4.79
CA CYS A 212 10.00 -9.88 3.96
C CYS A 212 10.55 -8.46 3.83
N VAL A 213 9.68 -7.45 3.87
CA VAL A 213 10.07 -6.04 3.74
C VAL A 213 10.40 -5.38 5.08
N THR A 214 10.13 -6.05 6.21
CA THR A 214 10.37 -5.49 7.56
C THR A 214 11.81 -4.99 7.76
N PRO A 215 12.87 -5.67 7.26
CA PRO A 215 14.24 -5.13 7.35
C PRO A 215 14.40 -3.75 6.68
N LEU A 216 13.77 -3.56 5.52
CA LEU A 216 13.79 -2.28 4.79
C LEU A 216 13.02 -1.20 5.54
N ASP A 217 11.93 -1.57 6.21
CA ASP A 217 11.17 -0.65 7.06
C ASP A 217 11.98 -0.18 8.25
N VAL A 218 12.68 -1.08 8.94
CA VAL A 218 13.55 -0.73 10.07
C VAL A 218 14.66 0.23 9.63
N ILE A 219 15.25 0.01 8.46
CA ILE A 219 16.27 0.92 7.92
C ILE A 219 15.65 2.28 7.55
N LYS A 220 14.48 2.29 6.89
CA LYS A 220 13.76 3.53 6.55
C LYS A 220 13.43 4.33 7.81
N THR A 221 12.87 3.71 8.85
CA THR A 221 12.50 4.42 10.08
C THR A 221 13.73 4.97 10.78
N ARG A 222 14.82 4.21 10.90
CA ARG A 222 16.09 4.69 11.48
C ARG A 222 16.68 5.88 10.73
N LEU A 223 16.63 5.87 9.40
CA LEU A 223 17.06 7.00 8.56
C LEU A 223 16.15 8.23 8.67
N GLN A 224 14.86 8.02 8.94
CA GLN A 224 13.85 9.09 9.02
C GLN A 224 13.65 9.65 10.44
N ILE A 225 14.23 9.04 11.48
CA ILE A 225 14.21 9.60 12.83
C ILE A 225 15.08 10.86 12.84
N LEU A 226 14.41 12.02 12.83
CA LEU A 226 15.02 13.34 12.73
C LEU A 226 15.65 13.84 14.03
N LYS A 227 15.44 13.16 15.16
CA LYS A 227 16.02 13.51 16.46
C LYS A 227 17.12 12.51 16.79
N HIS A 228 18.32 12.77 16.29
CA HIS A 228 19.51 12.19 16.89
C HIS A 228 19.82 13.09 18.09
N GLY A 229 19.62 12.60 19.31
CA GLY A 229 20.17 13.28 20.48
C GLY A 229 21.69 13.37 20.35
N ASP A 230 22.33 14.30 21.06
CA ASP A 230 23.79 14.31 21.12
C ASP A 230 24.28 12.97 21.69
N GLY A 231 24.89 12.14 20.83
CA GLY A 231 25.31 10.77 21.13
C GLY A 231 24.69 9.69 20.23
N ASP A 232 23.65 10.00 19.44
CA ASP A 232 23.02 9.00 18.56
C ASP A 232 23.83 8.71 17.29
N VAL A 233 23.79 7.45 16.86
CA VAL A 233 24.49 6.95 15.68
C VAL A 233 23.96 7.62 14.42
N LYS A 234 24.71 8.56 13.85
CA LYS A 234 24.37 9.17 12.55
C LYS A 234 24.52 8.14 11.43
N PHE A 235 23.52 8.07 10.55
CA PHE A 235 23.50 7.17 9.41
C PHE A 235 23.74 7.92 8.10
N ASN A 236 24.78 7.54 7.36
CA ASN A 236 25.12 8.08 6.04
C ASN A 236 24.53 7.19 4.93
N GLY A 237 23.19 7.09 4.92
CA GLY A 237 22.45 6.34 3.90
C GLY A 237 22.09 4.90 4.28
N VAL A 238 21.42 4.22 3.34
CA VAL A 238 20.80 2.89 3.54
C VAL A 238 21.83 1.81 3.88
N ILE A 239 22.94 1.76 3.15
CA ILE A 239 23.97 0.72 3.34
C ILE A 239 24.71 0.90 4.67
N ASP A 240 24.99 2.15 5.05
CA ASP A 240 25.63 2.46 6.33
C ASP A 240 24.71 2.09 7.52
N CYS A 241 23.43 2.44 7.42
CA CYS A 241 22.42 2.03 8.41
C CYS A 241 22.31 0.51 8.52
N PHE A 242 22.31 -0.21 7.40
CA PHE A 242 22.26 -1.67 7.39
C PHE A 242 23.48 -2.28 8.11
N ARG A 243 24.69 -1.87 7.74
CA ARG A 243 25.94 -2.40 8.34
C ARG A 243 26.03 -2.12 9.83
N LYS A 244 25.74 -0.88 10.25
CA LYS A 244 25.78 -0.47 11.66
C LYS A 244 24.73 -1.21 12.48
N THR A 245 23.51 -1.38 11.96
CA THR A 245 22.45 -2.13 12.65
C THR A 245 22.84 -3.61 12.80
N LEU A 246 23.37 -4.22 11.74
CA LEU A 246 23.81 -5.62 11.76
C LEU A 246 24.96 -5.84 12.75
N THR A 247 25.92 -4.92 12.80
CA THR A 247 27.11 -5.05 13.67
C THR A 247 26.78 -4.76 15.14
N ASN A 248 25.93 -3.77 15.41
CA ASN A 248 25.69 -3.31 16.78
C ASN A 248 24.52 -4.04 17.47
N GLU A 249 23.49 -4.44 16.74
CA GLU A 249 22.27 -5.04 17.32
C GLU A 249 21.94 -6.43 16.77
N GLY A 250 22.63 -6.89 15.71
CA GLY A 250 22.41 -8.20 15.10
C GLY A 250 21.18 -8.28 14.18
N VAL A 251 20.92 -9.49 13.69
CA VAL A 251 19.87 -9.75 12.67
C VAL A 251 18.46 -9.58 13.22
N THR A 252 18.24 -9.87 14.51
CA THR A 252 16.92 -9.75 15.15
C THR A 252 16.41 -8.32 15.21
N ALA A 253 17.31 -7.33 15.18
CA ALA A 253 16.97 -5.91 15.15
C ALA A 253 16.16 -5.50 13.91
N PHE A 254 16.39 -6.16 12.78
CA PHE A 254 15.67 -5.91 11.52
C PHE A 254 14.22 -6.42 11.52
N PHE A 255 13.86 -7.29 12.47
CA PHE A 255 12.52 -7.84 12.60
C PHE A 255 11.77 -7.33 13.84
N LYS A 256 12.35 -6.36 14.57
CA LYS A 256 11.66 -5.69 15.67
C LYS A 256 10.40 -5.00 15.14
N GLY A 257 9.23 -5.41 15.67
CA GLY A 257 7.93 -4.90 15.25
C GLY A 257 7.29 -5.61 14.05
N ALA A 258 7.89 -6.68 13.52
CA ALA A 258 7.34 -7.47 12.41
C ALA A 258 5.92 -7.99 12.72
N GLY A 259 5.71 -8.57 13.92
CA GLY A 259 4.40 -9.09 14.33
C GLY A 259 3.31 -8.02 14.37
N CYS A 260 3.59 -6.87 14.99
CA CYS A 260 2.65 -5.74 15.03
C CYS A 260 2.32 -5.20 13.63
N ARG A 261 3.29 -5.23 12.71
CA ARG A 261 3.08 -4.83 11.31
C ARG A 261 2.18 -5.84 10.59
N MET A 262 2.49 -7.13 10.67
CA MET A 262 1.70 -8.19 10.03
C MET A 262 0.25 -8.18 10.52
N ALA A 263 0.04 -7.95 11.82
CA ALA A 263 -1.30 -7.88 12.42
C ALA A 263 -2.20 -6.81 11.79
N VAL A 264 -1.64 -5.70 11.29
CA VAL A 264 -2.41 -4.65 10.59
C VAL A 264 -2.45 -4.90 9.09
N VAL A 265 -1.30 -5.25 8.50
CA VAL A 265 -1.16 -5.33 7.04
C VAL A 265 -1.92 -6.53 6.45
N ALA A 266 -1.88 -7.68 7.13
CA ALA A 266 -2.55 -8.89 6.65
C ALA A 266 -4.08 -8.73 6.51
N PRO A 267 -4.84 -8.32 7.54
CA PRO A 267 -6.28 -8.13 7.39
C PRO A 267 -6.62 -6.98 6.43
N LEU A 268 -5.79 -5.93 6.36
CA LEU A 268 -6.00 -4.80 5.46
C LEU A 268 -6.01 -5.25 4.00
N PHE A 269 -4.97 -5.98 3.58
CA PHE A 269 -4.88 -6.48 2.20
C PHE A 269 -5.86 -7.62 1.92
N GLY A 270 -6.19 -8.44 2.91
CA GLY A 270 -7.26 -9.43 2.80
C GLY A 270 -8.59 -8.80 2.45
N ILE A 271 -9.06 -7.86 3.27
CA ILE A 271 -10.36 -7.21 3.11
C ILE A 271 -10.38 -6.38 1.82
N ALA A 272 -9.31 -5.61 1.56
CA ALA A 272 -9.23 -4.81 0.35
C ALA A 272 -9.31 -5.67 -0.92
N GLN A 273 -8.59 -6.80 -0.99
CA GLN A 273 -8.69 -7.69 -2.16
C GLN A 273 -10.05 -8.36 -2.27
N ALA A 274 -10.61 -8.83 -1.16
CA ALA A 274 -11.92 -9.44 -1.16
C ALA A 274 -12.99 -8.47 -1.68
N VAL A 275 -12.95 -7.20 -1.26
CA VAL A 275 -13.86 -6.15 -1.74
C VAL A 275 -13.59 -5.78 -3.19
N TYR A 276 -12.31 -5.66 -3.59
CA TYR A 276 -11.91 -5.30 -4.95
C TYR A 276 -12.45 -6.30 -5.97
N TYR A 277 -12.28 -7.60 -5.70
CA TYR A 277 -12.73 -8.69 -6.57
C TYR A 277 -14.24 -8.99 -6.47
N VAL A 278 -14.96 -8.47 -5.47
CA VAL A 278 -16.43 -8.50 -5.48
C VAL A 278 -16.98 -7.60 -6.59
N GLY A 279 -16.23 -6.60 -7.04
CA GLY A 279 -16.61 -5.77 -8.20
C GLY A 279 -17.80 -4.86 -7.92
N ILE A 280 -17.95 -4.36 -6.69
CA ILE A 280 -19.11 -3.54 -6.27
C ILE A 280 -19.37 -2.36 -7.23
N ALA A 281 -18.32 -1.69 -7.73
CA ALA A 281 -18.46 -0.58 -8.67
C ALA A 281 -18.91 -1.04 -10.06
N GLU A 282 -18.54 -2.25 -10.51
CA GLU A 282 -19.02 -2.78 -11.78
C GLU A 282 -20.53 -3.06 -11.69
N PHE A 283 -20.97 -3.65 -10.57
CA PHE A 283 -22.40 -3.84 -10.30
C PHE A 283 -23.19 -2.53 -10.22
N LEU A 284 -22.62 -1.49 -9.60
CA LEU A 284 -23.28 -0.18 -9.48
C LEU A 284 -23.31 0.57 -10.82
N LEU A 285 -22.23 0.54 -11.60
CA LEU A 285 -22.12 1.26 -12.87
C LEU A 285 -22.91 0.58 -13.99
N ASP A 286 -22.96 -0.75 -14.02
CA ASP A 286 -23.82 -1.48 -14.98
C ASP A 286 -25.30 -1.20 -14.69
N LYS A 287 -25.70 -1.00 -13.42
CA LYS A 287 -27.07 -0.56 -13.08
C LYS A 287 -27.34 0.90 -13.47
N CYS A 288 -26.37 1.79 -13.36
CA CYS A 288 -26.51 3.18 -13.79
C CYS A 288 -26.49 3.37 -15.30
N SER A 289 -25.85 2.47 -16.06
CA SER A 289 -25.81 2.55 -17.53
C SER A 289 -27.12 2.13 -18.21
N PHE A 290 -28.10 1.63 -17.42
CA PHE A 290 -29.46 1.27 -17.85
C PHE A 290 -30.54 2.28 -17.38
N ALA A 291 -30.14 3.45 -16.87
CA ALA A 291 -31.03 4.57 -16.53
C ALA A 291 -30.74 5.76 -17.46
#